data_AF-A0A1Q5XHU1-F1
#
_entry.id   AF-A0A1Q5XHU1-F1
#
_cell.length_a   1.000
_cell.length_b   1.000
_cell.length_c   1.000
_cell.angle_alpha   90.00
_cell.angle_beta   90.00
_cell.angle_gamma   90.00
#
_symmetry.space_group_name_H-M   'P 1'
#
loop_
_entity.id
_entity.type
_entity.pdbx_description
1 polymer ?
#
loop_
_entity_poly.entity_id
_entity_poly.type
_entity_poly.pdbx_seq_one_letter_code
_entity_poly.pdbx_strand_id
1 'polypeptide(L)'
;MSFDWGGFAGGIVGTMGAFGAAWYTFWKQKRNERPGREKKRLELISVIRSTLDKHWWSMAGMEAEKVQDVFDKTFEITNEVNNFLGSAIETDSELASLILNIVDGLNILGNDYSRREKTDKNLQSYQDDIWNLLGSKITDCDHLRDIMLKRYQ
;
A
#
# COMPACT_ATOMS: atom_id res chain seq x y z
N MET A 1 41.28 29.42 -41.55
CA MET A 1 40.67 28.27 -40.85
C MET A 1 39.17 28.35 -41.04
N SER A 2 38.61 27.54 -41.94
CA SER A 2 37.16 27.43 -42.14
C SER A 2 36.62 26.45 -41.09
N PHE A 3 35.83 26.95 -40.15
CA PHE A 3 35.16 26.13 -39.15
C PHE A 3 34.04 25.34 -39.85
N ASP A 4 34.13 24.02 -39.84
CA ASP A 4 33.18 23.12 -40.49
C ASP A 4 31.87 23.05 -39.69
N TRP A 5 30.94 23.94 -40.05
CA TRP A 5 29.59 23.97 -39.51
C TRP A 5 28.73 22.77 -39.96
N GLY A 6 29.10 22.10 -41.04
CA GLY A 6 28.36 20.96 -41.60
C GLY A 6 28.43 19.72 -40.70
N GLY A 7 29.61 19.42 -40.16
CA GLY A 7 29.81 18.34 -39.18
C GLY A 7 29.19 18.64 -37.81
N PHE A 8 29.26 19.90 -37.36
CA PHE A 8 28.72 20.31 -36.05
C PHE A 8 27.18 20.36 -36.04
N ALA A 9 26.55 20.88 -37.10
CA ALA A 9 25.09 20.88 -37.25
C ALA A 9 24.52 19.47 -37.46
N GLY A 10 25.20 18.61 -38.23
CA GLY A 10 24.83 17.20 -38.39
C GLY A 10 24.93 16.39 -37.10
N GLY A 11 25.94 16.67 -36.27
CA GLY A 11 26.11 16.04 -34.95
C GLY A 11 25.06 16.46 -33.92
N ILE A 12 24.67 17.74 -33.89
CA ILE A 12 23.62 18.24 -32.99
C ILE A 12 22.24 17.73 -33.41
N VAL A 13 21.93 17.71 -34.71
CA VAL A 13 20.65 17.18 -35.22
C VAL A 13 20.58 15.66 -35.04
N GLY A 14 21.69 14.94 -35.23
CA GLY A 14 21.77 13.50 -35.01
C GLY A 14 21.62 13.09 -33.53
N THR A 15 22.24 13.85 -32.61
CA THR A 15 22.12 13.59 -31.16
C THR A 15 20.74 13.97 -30.63
N MET A 16 20.13 15.07 -31.08
CA MET A 16 18.74 15.41 -30.74
C MET A 16 17.73 14.38 -31.29
N GLY A 17 17.95 13.87 -32.51
CA GLY A 17 17.12 12.81 -33.09
C GLY A 17 17.24 11.49 -32.32
N ALA A 18 18.45 11.11 -31.91
CA ALA A 18 18.69 9.93 -31.07
C ALA A 18 18.09 10.08 -29.66
N PHE A 19 18.19 11.25 -29.05
CA PHE A 19 17.51 11.57 -27.78
C PHE A 19 15.99 11.52 -27.92
N GLY A 20 15.43 12.07 -29.00
CA GLY A 20 13.99 12.03 -29.27
C GLY A 20 13.47 10.60 -29.46
N ALA A 21 14.22 9.76 -30.18
CA ALA A 21 13.90 8.34 -30.35
C ALA A 21 14.00 7.57 -29.02
N ALA A 22 15.04 7.81 -28.22
CA ALA A 22 15.21 7.21 -26.89
C ALA A 22 14.13 7.66 -25.89
N TRP A 23 13.76 8.95 -25.92
CA TRP A 23 12.65 9.48 -25.11
C TRP A 23 11.31 8.87 -25.53
N TYR A 24 11.07 8.75 -26.83
CA TYR A 24 9.86 8.15 -27.37
C TYR A 24 9.77 6.65 -27.03
N THR A 25 10.86 5.88 -27.15
CA THR A 25 10.88 4.47 -26.75
C THR A 25 10.71 4.30 -25.25
N PHE A 26 11.36 5.13 -24.43
CA PHE A 26 11.17 5.14 -22.97
C PHE A 26 9.74 5.51 -22.57
N TRP A 27 9.15 6.52 -23.22
CA TRP A 27 7.77 6.90 -23.02
C TRP A 27 6.79 5.80 -23.43
N LYS A 28 7.04 5.14 -24.56
CA LYS A 28 6.23 4.02 -25.07
C LYS A 28 6.37 2.78 -24.19
N GLN A 29 7.57 2.46 -23.69
CA GLN A 29 7.80 1.41 -22.69
C GLN A 29 7.04 1.71 -21.41
N LYS A 30 7.17 2.93 -20.86
CA LYS A 30 6.38 3.36 -19.69
C LYS A 30 4.88 3.26 -19.93
N ARG A 31 4.41 3.55 -21.14
CA ARG A 31 2.98 3.47 -21.49
C ARG A 31 2.49 2.03 -21.62
N ASN A 32 3.32 1.12 -22.11
CA ASN A 32 3.02 -0.31 -22.22
C ASN A 32 3.07 -1.03 -20.87
N GLU A 33 3.87 -0.56 -19.91
CA GLU A 33 3.94 -1.13 -18.56
C GLU A 33 2.81 -0.69 -17.63
N ARG A 34 2.14 0.44 -17.93
CA ARG A 34 1.01 0.98 -17.14
C ARG A 34 -0.11 -0.04 -16.88
N PRO A 35 -0.70 -0.71 -17.90
CA PRO A 35 -1.79 -1.65 -17.65
C PRO A 35 -1.36 -2.84 -16.77
N GLY A 36 -0.10 -3.29 -16.91
CA GLY A 36 0.45 -4.35 -16.06
C GLY A 36 0.62 -3.93 -14.60
N ARG A 37 1.12 -2.71 -14.36
CA ARG A 37 1.25 -2.17 -12.99
C ARG A 37 -0.10 -1.87 -12.36
N GLU A 38 -1.04 -1.31 -13.10
CA GLU A 38 -2.37 -1.00 -12.58
C GLU A 38 -3.16 -2.28 -12.26
N LYS A 39 -3.04 -3.33 -13.09
CA LYS A 39 -3.60 -4.65 -12.77
C LYS A 39 -3.03 -5.20 -11.45
N LYS A 40 -1.70 -5.19 -11.30
CA LYS A 40 -1.04 -5.60 -10.04
C LYS A 40 -1.49 -4.76 -8.85
N ARG A 41 -1.69 -3.45 -9.06
CA ARG A 41 -2.19 -2.53 -8.03
C ARG A 41 -3.60 -2.91 -7.56
N LEU A 42 -4.50 -3.21 -8.50
CA LEU A 42 -5.86 -3.66 -8.22
C LEU A 42 -5.90 -5.05 -7.57
N GLU A 43 -5.05 -5.97 -8.01
CA GLU A 43 -4.90 -7.29 -7.38
C GLU A 43 -4.42 -7.14 -5.94
N LEU A 44 -3.37 -6.33 -5.72
CA LEU A 44 -2.79 -6.13 -4.40
C LEU A 44 -3.76 -5.46 -3.42
N ILE A 45 -4.46 -4.41 -3.84
CA ILE A 45 -5.45 -3.76 -2.97
C ILE A 45 -6.62 -4.70 -2.64
N SER A 46 -7.03 -5.55 -3.58
CA SER A 46 -8.07 -6.55 -3.34
C SER A 46 -7.63 -7.57 -2.29
N VAL A 47 -6.39 -8.05 -2.37
CA VAL A 47 -5.83 -9.00 -1.40
C VAL A 47 -5.72 -8.36 -0.02
N ILE A 48 -5.15 -7.16 0.08
CA ILE A 48 -5.03 -6.42 1.36
C ILE A 48 -6.41 -6.22 1.98
N ARG A 49 -7.38 -5.73 1.21
CA ARG A 49 -8.76 -5.51 1.68
C ARG A 49 -9.40 -6.81 2.17
N SER A 50 -9.21 -7.91 1.45
CA SER A 50 -9.73 -9.23 1.85
C SER A 50 -9.08 -9.73 3.14
N THR A 51 -7.78 -9.53 3.32
CA THR A 51 -7.08 -9.88 4.57
C THR A 51 -7.61 -9.05 5.74
N LEU A 52 -7.78 -7.74 5.57
CA LEU A 52 -8.34 -6.88 6.61
C LEU A 52 -9.77 -7.29 6.97
N ASP A 53 -10.62 -7.57 5.98
CA ASP A 53 -12.01 -7.99 6.19
C ASP A 53 -12.11 -9.32 6.97
N LYS A 54 -11.28 -10.31 6.61
CA LYS A 54 -11.14 -11.57 7.36
C LYS A 54 -10.86 -11.31 8.84
N HIS A 55 -9.89 -10.44 9.13
CA HIS A 55 -9.51 -10.14 10.51
C HIS A 55 -10.53 -9.27 11.24
N TRP A 56 -11.19 -8.35 10.54
CA TRP A 56 -12.24 -7.51 11.09
C TRP A 56 -13.42 -8.36 11.59
N TRP A 57 -13.88 -9.33 10.80
CA TRP A 57 -14.89 -10.30 11.23
C TRP A 57 -14.41 -11.19 12.37
N SER A 58 -13.14 -11.63 12.33
CA SER A 58 -12.54 -12.41 13.41
C SER A 58 -12.50 -11.65 14.74
N MET A 59 -12.31 -10.32 14.71
CA MET A 59 -12.31 -9.48 15.91
C MET A 59 -13.71 -9.22 16.45
N ALA A 60 -14.72 -9.11 15.57
CA ALA A 60 -16.12 -8.90 15.96
C ALA A 60 -16.70 -10.08 16.75
N GLY A 61 -16.26 -11.30 16.44
CA GLY A 61 -16.74 -12.53 17.10
C GLY A 61 -15.87 -13.02 18.25
N MET A 62 -14.83 -12.29 18.64
CA MET A 62 -13.91 -12.71 19.69
C MET A 62 -14.45 -12.34 21.07
N GLU A 63 -14.64 -13.31 21.96
CA GLU A 63 -14.83 -13.08 23.39
C GLU A 63 -13.49 -13.34 24.09
N ALA A 64 -12.58 -12.35 24.03
CA ALA A 64 -11.24 -12.54 24.58
C ALA A 64 -11.27 -12.56 26.11
N GLU A 65 -11.17 -13.74 26.70
CA GLU A 65 -10.99 -13.91 28.15
C GLU A 65 -9.54 -13.61 28.58
N LYS A 66 -8.58 -13.68 27.65
CA LYS A 66 -7.16 -13.46 27.91
C LYS A 66 -6.61 -12.36 27.03
N VAL A 67 -5.84 -11.50 27.67
CA VAL A 67 -5.04 -10.45 27.01
C VAL A 67 -4.15 -11.03 25.90
N GLN A 68 -3.57 -12.20 26.14
CA GLN A 68 -2.68 -12.86 25.18
C GLN A 68 -3.38 -13.13 23.83
N ASP A 69 -4.66 -13.49 23.83
CA ASP A 69 -5.39 -13.84 22.61
C ASP A 69 -5.53 -12.63 21.68
N VAL A 70 -5.80 -11.44 22.25
CA VAL A 70 -5.90 -10.18 21.50
C VAL A 70 -4.52 -9.75 20.97
N PHE A 71 -3.46 -9.94 21.75
CA PHE A 71 -2.09 -9.66 21.29
C PHE A 71 -1.63 -10.59 20.19
N ASP A 72 -1.87 -11.89 20.33
CA ASP A 72 -1.52 -12.88 19.31
C ASP A 72 -2.25 -12.58 18.01
N LYS A 73 -3.53 -12.20 18.08
CA LYS A 73 -4.30 -11.77 16.92
C LYS A 73 -3.75 -10.49 16.30
N THR A 74 -3.40 -9.50 17.12
CA THR A 74 -2.78 -8.25 16.66
C THR A 74 -1.47 -8.51 15.92
N PHE A 75 -0.66 -9.44 16.43
CA PHE A 75 0.60 -9.85 15.82
C PHE A 75 0.38 -10.62 14.51
N GLU A 76 -0.60 -11.52 14.46
CA GLU A 76 -1.03 -12.22 13.24
C GLU A 76 -1.41 -11.22 12.14
N ILE A 77 -2.29 -10.26 12.46
CA ILE A 77 -2.72 -9.21 11.54
C ILE A 77 -1.52 -8.39 11.04
N THR A 78 -0.67 -7.96 11.96
CA THR A 78 0.50 -7.13 11.65
C THR A 78 1.43 -7.86 10.68
N ASN A 79 1.71 -9.13 10.92
CA ASN A 79 2.56 -9.93 10.04
C ASN A 79 1.91 -10.17 8.67
N GLU A 80 0.64 -10.58 8.62
CA GLU A 80 -0.06 -10.81 7.36
C GLU A 80 -0.07 -9.54 6.49
N VAL A 81 -0.35 -8.37 7.09
CA VAL A 81 -0.38 -7.09 6.38
C VAL A 81 1.03 -6.64 5.96
N ASN A 82 2.03 -6.80 6.83
CA ASN A 82 3.42 -6.42 6.53
C ASN A 82 4.03 -7.27 5.41
N ASN A 83 3.59 -8.52 5.22
CA ASN A 83 4.02 -9.36 4.10
C ASN A 83 3.70 -8.74 2.72
N PHE A 84 2.71 -7.85 2.64
CA PHE A 84 2.38 -7.14 1.41
C PHE A 84 3.23 -5.90 1.16
N LEU A 85 4.03 -5.43 2.14
CA LEU A 85 4.76 -4.17 2.06
C LEU A 85 5.75 -4.16 0.89
N GLY A 86 6.50 -5.24 0.70
CA GLY A 86 7.47 -5.36 -0.41
C GLY A 86 6.78 -5.19 -1.77
N SER A 87 5.69 -5.92 -1.99
CA SER A 87 4.90 -5.81 -3.21
C SER A 87 4.25 -4.43 -3.39
N ALA A 88 3.85 -3.78 -2.29
CA ALA A 88 3.27 -2.45 -2.33
C ALA A 88 4.30 -1.39 -2.72
N ILE A 89 5.52 -1.43 -2.17
CA ILE A 89 6.61 -0.50 -2.51
C ILE A 89 6.93 -0.54 -4.02
N GLU A 90 6.93 -1.73 -4.61
CA GLU A 90 7.20 -1.91 -6.04
C GLU A 90 6.05 -1.45 -6.95
N THR A 91 4.84 -1.38 -6.41
CA THR A 91 3.62 -1.16 -7.19
C THR A 91 3.10 0.27 -7.06
N ASP A 92 2.90 0.75 -5.83
CA ASP A 92 2.26 2.03 -5.56
C ASP A 92 2.53 2.56 -4.13
N SER A 93 2.97 3.82 -4.04
CA SER A 93 3.30 4.44 -2.77
C SER A 93 2.11 4.67 -1.83
N GLU A 94 0.89 4.82 -2.37
CA GLU A 94 -0.32 4.96 -1.54
C GLU A 94 -0.66 3.62 -0.86
N LEU A 95 -0.46 2.50 -1.56
CA LEU A 95 -0.60 1.15 -0.97
C LEU A 95 0.45 0.89 0.11
N ALA A 96 1.71 1.26 -0.14
CA ALA A 96 2.76 1.12 0.87
C ALA A 96 2.45 1.96 2.11
N SER A 97 1.98 3.20 1.91
CA SER A 97 1.58 4.08 3.01
C SER A 97 0.39 3.53 3.79
N LEU A 98 -0.59 2.93 3.12
CA LEU A 98 -1.73 2.29 3.77
C LEU A 98 -1.28 1.15 4.69
N ILE A 99 -0.40 0.27 4.22
CA ILE A 99 0.16 -0.85 4.99
C ILE A 99 0.90 -0.33 6.23
N LEU A 100 1.80 0.65 6.06
CA LEU A 100 2.53 1.24 7.18
C LEU A 100 1.59 1.86 8.20
N ASN A 101 0.56 2.59 7.76
CA ASN A 101 -0.44 3.17 8.65
C ASN A 101 -1.23 2.12 9.44
N ILE A 102 -1.49 0.94 8.86
CA ILE A 102 -2.14 -0.18 9.57
C ILE A 102 -1.20 -0.71 10.65
N VAL A 103 0.05 -1.04 10.28
CA VAL A 103 1.06 -1.59 11.18
C VAL A 103 1.34 -0.63 12.34
N ASP A 104 1.55 0.65 12.05
CA ASP A 104 1.80 1.68 13.05
C ASP A 104 0.58 1.89 13.95
N GLY A 105 -0.62 1.90 13.39
CA GLY A 105 -1.86 1.98 14.17
C GLY A 105 -2.00 0.83 15.17
N LEU A 106 -1.78 -0.41 14.74
CA LEU A 106 -1.84 -1.59 15.61
C LEU A 106 -0.76 -1.54 16.71
N ASN A 107 0.46 -1.12 16.37
CA ASN A 107 1.54 -0.94 17.34
C ASN A 107 1.23 0.14 18.38
N ILE A 108 0.65 1.27 17.96
CA ILE A 108 0.21 2.34 18.87
C ILE A 108 -0.85 1.82 19.83
N LEU A 109 -1.87 1.13 19.31
CA LEU A 109 -2.92 0.57 20.16
C LEU A 109 -2.38 -0.45 21.18
N GLY A 110 -1.47 -1.33 20.74
CA GLY A 110 -0.80 -2.29 21.63
C GLY A 110 0.03 -1.60 22.73
N ASN A 111 0.78 -0.56 22.36
CA ASN A 111 1.55 0.24 23.32
C ASN A 111 0.65 1.01 24.30
N ASP A 112 -0.43 1.60 23.81
CA ASP A 112 -1.38 2.32 24.65
C ASP A 112 -2.06 1.38 25.64
N TYR A 113 -2.49 0.20 25.18
CA TYR A 113 -3.02 -0.83 26.08
C TYR A 113 -1.96 -1.28 27.09
N SER A 114 -0.70 -1.48 26.68
CA SER A 114 0.38 -1.92 27.58
C SER A 114 0.56 -1.00 28.80
N ARG A 115 0.30 0.30 28.63
CA ARG A 115 0.40 1.34 29.67
C ARG A 115 -0.84 1.45 30.55
N ARG A 116 -1.98 0.89 30.14
CA ARG A 116 -3.22 0.86 30.92
C ARG A 116 -3.21 -0.28 31.94
N GLU A 117 -4.00 -0.12 33.00
CA GLU A 117 -4.28 -1.18 33.98
C GLU A 117 -4.94 -2.40 33.30
N LYS A 118 -4.55 -3.62 33.69
CA LYS A 118 -5.05 -4.86 33.07
C LYS A 118 -6.40 -5.25 33.66
N THR A 119 -7.44 -4.60 33.15
CA THR A 119 -8.84 -4.87 33.47
C THR A 119 -9.58 -5.35 32.24
N ASP A 120 -10.64 -6.12 32.44
CA ASP A 120 -11.48 -6.63 31.35
C ASP A 120 -12.07 -5.49 30.51
N LYS A 121 -12.45 -4.39 31.16
CA LYS A 121 -12.94 -3.18 30.48
C LYS A 121 -11.89 -2.58 29.54
N ASN A 122 -10.62 -2.53 29.97
CA ASN A 122 -9.55 -2.02 29.12
C ASN A 122 -9.19 -3.00 28.00
N LEU A 123 -9.33 -4.31 28.23
CA LEU A 123 -9.13 -5.33 27.21
C LEU A 123 -10.19 -5.23 26.12
N GLN A 124 -11.46 -5.08 26.52
CA GLN A 124 -12.57 -4.86 25.60
C GLN A 124 -12.39 -3.57 24.80
N SER A 125 -12.02 -2.46 25.46
CA SER A 125 -11.71 -1.21 24.76
C SER A 125 -10.58 -1.37 23.74
N TYR A 126 -9.54 -2.15 24.06
CA TYR A 126 -8.44 -2.41 23.13
C TYR A 126 -8.90 -3.23 21.92
N GLN A 127 -9.74 -4.25 22.14
CA GLN A 127 -10.34 -5.03 21.07
C GLN A 127 -11.21 -4.15 20.15
N ASP A 128 -12.05 -3.29 20.73
CA ASP A 128 -12.89 -2.35 20.00
C ASP A 128 -12.04 -1.36 19.18
N ASP A 129 -10.95 -0.86 19.75
CA ASP A 129 -10.03 0.05 19.06
C ASP A 129 -9.38 -0.62 17.84
N ILE A 130 -8.95 -1.88 17.96
CA ILE A 130 -8.43 -2.66 16.82
C ILE A 130 -9.52 -2.87 15.78
N TRP A 131 -10.72 -3.26 16.19
CA TRP A 131 -11.84 -3.50 15.29
C TRP A 131 -12.21 -2.23 14.50
N ASN A 132 -12.25 -1.07 15.17
CA ASN A 132 -12.51 0.23 14.55
C ASN A 132 -11.38 0.63 13.58
N LEU A 133 -10.11 0.41 13.95
CA LEU A 133 -8.98 0.66 13.07
C LEU A 133 -9.07 -0.15 11.78
N LEU A 134 -9.32 -1.46 11.89
CA LEU A 134 -9.47 -2.34 10.74
C LEU A 134 -10.64 -1.91 9.83
N GLY A 135 -11.80 -1.60 10.41
CA GLY A 135 -12.97 -1.13 9.65
C GLY A 135 -12.70 0.17 8.88
N SER A 136 -12.00 1.11 9.52
CA SER A 136 -11.54 2.34 8.87
C SER A 136 -10.59 2.05 7.70
N LYS A 137 -9.65 1.13 7.88
CA LYS A 137 -8.67 0.78 6.84
C LYS A 137 -9.25 -0.03 5.67
N ILE A 138 -10.31 -0.80 5.91
CA ILE A 138 -11.11 -1.40 4.83
C ILE A 138 -11.78 -0.31 3.98
N THR A 139 -12.31 0.73 4.63
CA THR A 139 -12.91 1.88 3.92
C THR A 139 -11.86 2.62 3.09
N ASP A 140 -10.65 2.82 3.63
CA ASP A 140 -9.53 3.41 2.88
C ASP A 140 -9.15 2.54 1.66
N CYS A 141 -9.16 1.20 1.79
CA CYS A 141 -8.93 0.29 0.67
C CYS A 141 -9.99 0.45 -0.43
N ASP A 142 -11.27 0.46 -0.04
CA ASP A 142 -12.38 0.59 -1.00
C ASP A 142 -12.32 1.95 -1.71
N HIS A 143 -11.97 3.03 -0.99
CA HIS A 143 -11.78 4.36 -1.58
C HIS A 143 -10.63 4.39 -2.62
N LEU A 144 -9.47 3.84 -2.26
CA LEU A 144 -8.34 3.75 -3.18
C LEU A 144 -8.67 2.90 -4.41
N ARG A 145 -9.40 1.80 -4.24
CA ARG A 145 -9.88 0.97 -5.37
C ARG A 145 -10.78 1.76 -6.30
N ASP A 146 -11.72 2.52 -5.75
CA ASP A 146 -12.66 3.31 -6.55
C ASP A 146 -11.95 4.43 -7.34
N ILE A 147 -10.94 5.08 -6.73
CA ILE A 147 -10.08 6.03 -7.43
C ILE A 147 -9.36 5.36 -8.62
N MET A 148 -8.85 4.14 -8.42
CA MET A 148 -8.18 3.40 -9.49
C MET A 148 -9.14 3.02 -10.61
N LEU A 149 -10.33 2.53 -10.28
CA LEU A 149 -11.34 2.11 -11.27
C LEU A 149 -11.90 3.29 -12.08
N LYS A 150 -12.04 4.48 -11.47
CA LYS A 150 -12.46 5.69 -12.18
C LYS A 150 -11.50 6.11 -13.30
N ARG A 151 -10.24 5.66 -13.30
CA ARG A 151 -9.29 5.94 -14.39
C ARG A 151 -9.57 5.14 -15.67
N TYR A 152 -10.47 4.16 -15.60
CA TYR A 152 -10.86 3.28 -16.71
C TYR A 152 -12.26 3.57 -17.26
N GLN A 153 -12.98 4.53 -16.68
CA GLN A 153 -14.29 5.01 -17.12
C GLN A 153 -14.12 6.30 -17.92
#